data_AF-A0A7C7TA36-F1
#
_entry.id   AF-A0A7C7TA36-F1
#
_cell.length_a   1.000
_cell.length_b   1.000
_cell.length_c   1.000
_cell.angle_alpha   90.00
_cell.angle_beta   90.00
_cell.angle_gamma   90.00
#
_symmetry.space_group_name_H-M   'P 1'
#
loop_
_entity.id
_entity.type
_entity.pdbx_description
1 polymer ?
#
loop_
_entity_poly.entity_id
_entity_poly.type
_entity_poly.pdbx_seq_one_letter_code
_entity_poly.pdbx_strand_id
1 'polypeptide(L)'
;MNLEDIKTLRLLLSQLDERVDLIEGEAAEVADLVLEFNLAKNDLGIVYDRLINLLGNLMIEEPIIELRNGAQVERKVASSRKGWQHKVLAGVVIDRIVQSSVDMDTGEVISTPKEMAMQMLDYLAPSYWRVGKLNEIGVTADMYCEASEPKTSVIVRKGEAQ
;
A
#
# COMPACT_ATOMS: atom_id res chain seq x y z
N MET A 1 -3.79 -23.81 17.28
CA MET A 1 -4.35 -22.50 17.66
C MET A 1 -5.85 -22.56 17.48
N ASN A 2 -6.59 -22.34 18.55
CA ASN A 2 -8.05 -22.29 18.60
C ASN A 2 -8.51 -20.98 19.27
N LEU A 3 -9.83 -20.76 19.37
CA LEU A 3 -10.39 -19.55 19.99
C LEU A 3 -10.06 -19.43 21.48
N GLU A 4 -9.90 -20.55 22.18
CA GLU A 4 -9.58 -20.56 23.61
C GLU A 4 -8.14 -20.12 23.87
N ASP A 5 -7.20 -20.48 22.99
CA ASP A 5 -5.82 -20.00 23.01
C ASP A 5 -5.79 -18.46 22.90
N ILE A 6 -6.60 -17.88 22.01
CA ILE A 6 -6.68 -16.43 21.80
C ILE A 6 -7.34 -15.72 23.00
N LYS A 7 -8.37 -16.31 23.60
CA LYS A 7 -8.98 -15.75 24.83
C LYS A 7 -8.00 -15.78 26.00
N THR A 8 -7.24 -16.86 26.14
CA THR A 8 -6.19 -16.97 27.15
C THR A 8 -5.13 -15.89 26.97
N LEU A 9 -4.69 -15.64 25.73
CA LEU A 9 -3.77 -14.54 25.44
C LEU A 9 -4.36 -13.18 25.82
N ARG A 10 -5.63 -12.90 25.48
CA ARG A 10 -6.31 -11.65 25.87
C ARG A 10 -6.36 -11.49 27.39
N LEU A 11 -6.63 -12.57 28.13
CA LEU A 11 -6.63 -12.56 29.59
C LEU A 11 -5.26 -12.23 30.16
N LEU A 12 -4.20 -12.87 29.66
CA LEU A 12 -2.82 -12.59 30.09
C LEU A 12 -2.42 -11.14 29.80
N LEU A 13 -2.79 -10.60 28.64
CA LEU A 13 -2.53 -9.19 28.32
C LEU A 13 -3.25 -8.23 29.28
N SER A 14 -4.51 -8.52 29.63
CA SER A 14 -5.26 -7.73 30.62
C SER A 14 -4.60 -7.78 32.01
N GLN A 15 -4.14 -8.96 32.43
CA GLN A 15 -3.44 -9.13 33.71
C GLN A 15 -2.07 -8.41 33.72
N LEU A 16 -1.39 -8.35 32.58
CA LEU A 16 -0.14 -7.60 32.45
C LEU A 16 -0.39 -6.10 32.53
N ASP A 17 -1.44 -5.60 31.86
CA ASP A 17 -1.85 -4.18 31.88
C ASP A 17 -2.12 -3.69 33.31
N GLU A 18 -2.91 -4.45 34.09
CA GLU A 18 -3.18 -4.16 35.51
C GLU A 18 -1.91 -4.11 36.37
N ARG A 19 -0.84 -4.80 35.96
CA ARG A 19 0.44 -4.85 36.68
C ARG A 19 1.41 -3.75 36.27
N VAL A 20 1.18 -3.05 35.15
CA VAL A 20 2.07 -1.97 34.70
C VAL A 20 2.19 -0.87 35.75
N ASP A 21 1.06 -0.50 36.35
CA ASP A 21 1.00 0.55 37.38
C ASP A 21 1.66 0.15 38.71
N LEU A 22 1.97 -1.14 38.88
CA LEU A 22 2.62 -1.70 40.08
C LEU A 22 4.13 -1.89 39.90
N ILE A 23 4.69 -1.51 38.75
CA ILE A 23 6.13 -1.65 38.48
C ILE A 23 6.87 -0.57 39.26
N GLU A 24 7.57 -0.98 40.31
CA GLU A 24 8.56 -0.19 41.02
C GLU A 24 9.96 -0.68 40.62
N GLY A 25 10.85 0.22 40.21
CA GLY A 25 12.19 -0.16 39.77
C GLY A 25 12.97 1.01 39.18
N GLU A 26 14.26 0.79 38.92
CA GLU A 26 15.10 1.76 38.23
C GLU A 26 14.81 1.78 36.72
N ALA A 27 15.15 2.88 36.04
CA ALA A 27 14.89 3.04 34.61
C ALA A 27 15.48 1.91 33.75
N ALA A 28 16.60 1.31 34.17
CA ALA A 28 17.21 0.17 33.47
C ALA A 28 16.32 -1.09 33.53
N GLU A 29 15.72 -1.40 34.68
CA GLU A 29 14.86 -2.57 34.85
C GLU A 29 13.57 -2.43 34.03
N VAL A 30 13.00 -1.22 33.99
CA VAL A 30 11.83 -0.92 33.14
C VAL A 30 12.19 -0.99 31.66
N ALA A 31 13.40 -0.56 31.27
CA ALA A 31 13.86 -0.65 29.88
C ALA A 31 13.98 -2.11 29.41
N ASP A 32 14.45 -3.02 30.27
CA ASP A 32 14.49 -4.46 29.98
C ASP A 32 13.08 -5.04 29.76
N LEU A 33 12.10 -4.64 30.60
CA LEU A 33 10.70 -5.04 30.41
C LEU A 33 10.14 -4.55 29.06
N VAL A 34 10.46 -3.30 28.68
CA VAL A 34 10.05 -2.74 27.39
C VAL A 34 10.67 -3.51 26.22
N LEU A 35 11.94 -3.91 26.34
CA LEU A 35 12.63 -4.71 25.31
C LEU A 35 11.92 -6.05 25.11
N GLU A 36 11.69 -6.80 26.19
CA GLU A 36 11.02 -8.11 26.13
C GLU A 36 9.59 -7.99 25.57
N PHE A 37 8.85 -6.96 25.98
CA PHE A 37 7.51 -6.72 25.47
C PHE A 37 7.53 -6.36 23.97
N ASN A 38 8.54 -5.64 23.51
CA ASN A 38 8.71 -5.35 22.09
C ASN A 38 9.02 -6.62 21.28
N LEU A 39 9.82 -7.55 21.81
CA LEU A 39 10.07 -8.85 21.17
C LEU A 39 8.78 -9.68 21.10
N ALA A 40 8.05 -9.79 22.21
CA ALA A 40 6.77 -10.49 22.25
C ALA A 40 5.72 -9.90 21.28
N LYS A 41 5.68 -8.57 21.16
CA LYS A 41 4.83 -7.86 20.19
C LYS A 41 5.19 -8.24 18.74
N ASN A 42 6.48 -8.35 18.42
CA ASN A 42 6.93 -8.76 17.09
C ASN A 42 6.54 -10.22 16.80
N ASP A 43 6.73 -11.13 17.76
CA ASP A 43 6.34 -12.54 17.63
C ASP A 43 4.83 -12.68 17.43
N LEU A 44 4.03 -11.93 18.19
CA LEU A 44 2.58 -11.88 18.01
C LEU A 44 2.20 -11.37 16.61
N GLY A 45 2.89 -10.34 16.12
CA GLY A 45 2.75 -9.84 14.76
C GLY A 45 3.02 -10.92 13.71
N ILE A 46 4.10 -11.69 13.86
CA ILE A 46 4.44 -12.80 12.93
C ILE A 46 3.33 -13.86 12.92
N VAL A 47 2.80 -14.25 14.08
CA VAL A 47 1.71 -15.24 14.16
C VAL A 47 0.44 -14.70 13.52
N TYR A 48 0.11 -13.43 13.79
CA TYR A 48 -1.05 -12.77 13.21
C TYR A 48 -0.96 -12.66 11.68
N ASP A 49 0.19 -12.26 11.15
CA ASP A 49 0.44 -12.17 9.72
C ASP A 49 0.31 -13.54 9.03
N ARG A 50 0.81 -14.61 9.66
CA ARG A 50 0.62 -15.98 9.18
C ARG A 50 -0.86 -16.36 9.12
N LEU A 51 -1.64 -15.99 10.13
CA LEU A 51 -3.09 -16.24 10.17
C LEU A 51 -3.84 -15.45 9.09
N ILE A 52 -3.49 -14.18 8.88
CA ILE A 52 -4.03 -13.34 7.80
C ILE A 52 -3.75 -13.97 6.44
N ASN A 53 -2.52 -14.41 6.19
CA ASN A 53 -2.15 -15.01 4.91
C ASN A 53 -2.90 -16.32 4.67
N LEU A 54 -3.03 -17.16 5.70
CA LEU A 54 -3.85 -18.37 5.63
C LEU A 54 -5.30 -18.03 5.28
N LEU A 55 -5.90 -17.06 5.97
CA LEU A 55 -7.28 -16.64 5.72
C LEU A 55 -7.45 -16.05 4.31
N GLY A 56 -6.50 -15.23 3.86
CA GLY A 56 -6.50 -14.65 2.51
C GLY A 56 -6.46 -15.70 1.39
N ASN A 57 -5.85 -16.87 1.64
CA ASN A 57 -5.85 -18.01 0.72
C ASN A 57 -7.17 -18.81 0.75
N LEU A 58 -7.89 -18.77 1.87
CA LEU A 58 -9.20 -19.44 2.00
C LEU A 58 -10.34 -18.57 1.43
N MET A 59 -10.20 -17.24 1.48
CA MET A 59 -11.20 -16.26 1.00
C MET A 59 -11.14 -16.01 -0.53
N ILE A 60 -10.70 -16.99 -1.33
CA ILE A 60 -10.57 -16.81 -2.79
C ILE A 60 -11.95 -16.63 -3.43
N GLU A 61 -12.91 -17.47 -3.07
CA GLU A 61 -14.27 -17.48 -3.64
C GLU A 61 -15.21 -16.54 -2.87
N GLU A 62 -15.00 -16.40 -1.56
CA GLU A 62 -15.79 -15.53 -0.68
C GLU A 62 -14.91 -14.37 -0.17
N PRO A 63 -14.85 -13.24 -0.88
CA PRO A 63 -13.95 -12.13 -0.53
C PRO A 63 -14.42 -11.32 0.68
N ILE A 64 -15.63 -11.53 1.18
CA ILE A 64 -16.16 -10.86 2.37
C ILE A 64 -16.80 -11.91 3.28
N ILE A 65 -16.38 -11.93 4.54
CA ILE A 65 -16.97 -12.75 5.60
C ILE A 65 -17.54 -11.81 6.66
N GLU A 66 -18.84 -11.90 6.90
CA GLU A 66 -19.48 -11.22 8.02
C GLU A 66 -19.31 -12.06 9.29
N LEU A 67 -18.84 -11.42 10.36
CA LEU A 67 -18.62 -12.00 11.67
C LEU A 67 -19.69 -11.53 12.65
N ARG A 68 -19.63 -12.09 13.86
CA ARG A 68 -20.49 -11.69 14.98
C ARG A 68 -20.35 -10.18 15.24
N ASN A 69 -21.43 -9.54 15.66
CA ASN A 69 -21.46 -8.13 16.10
C ASN A 69 -21.15 -7.11 14.98
N GLY A 70 -21.48 -7.44 13.72
CA GLY A 70 -21.27 -6.56 12.57
C GLY A 70 -19.79 -6.37 12.21
N ALA A 71 -18.88 -7.14 12.80
CA ALA A 71 -17.50 -7.19 12.36
C ALA A 71 -17.44 -7.84 10.97
N GLN A 72 -16.52 -7.39 10.12
CA GLN A 72 -16.37 -7.91 8.76
C GLN A 72 -14.90 -8.14 8.46
N VAL A 73 -14.62 -9.23 7.75
CA VAL A 73 -13.30 -9.51 7.18
C VAL A 73 -13.40 -9.44 5.66
N GLU A 74 -12.54 -8.65 5.05
CA GLU A 74 -12.53 -8.40 3.61
C GLU A 74 -11.17 -8.78 3.03
N ARG A 75 -11.17 -9.62 1.98
CA ARG A 75 -10.00 -9.90 1.15
C ARG A 75 -9.92 -8.85 0.07
N LYS A 76 -8.92 -7.98 0.15
CA LYS A 76 -8.62 -6.98 -0.86
C LYS A 76 -7.39 -7.38 -1.65
N VAL A 77 -7.57 -7.54 -2.96
CA VAL A 77 -6.48 -7.72 -3.91
C VAL A 77 -6.17 -6.36 -4.52
N ALA A 78 -5.03 -5.81 -4.17
CA ALA A 78 -4.54 -4.58 -4.80
C ALA A 78 -3.54 -4.95 -5.90
N SER A 79 -3.73 -4.40 -7.09
CA SER A 79 -2.67 -4.34 -8.09
C SER A 79 -1.62 -3.35 -7.58
N SER A 80 -0.50 -3.84 -7.02
CA SER A 80 0.63 -2.96 -6.77
C SER A 80 1.32 -2.65 -8.11
N ARG A 81 1.62 -1.37 -8.34
CA ARG A 81 2.41 -0.90 -9.48
C ARG A 81 3.87 -0.86 -9.03
N LYS A 82 4.76 -1.67 -9.63
CA LYS A 82 6.15 -1.88 -9.18
C LYS A 82 7.05 -0.64 -9.42
N GLY A 83 6.74 0.13 -10.46
CA GLY A 83 7.46 1.34 -10.86
C GLY A 83 7.03 1.81 -12.25
N TRP A 84 7.41 3.03 -12.62
CA TRP A 84 7.19 3.57 -13.96
C TRP A 84 8.20 3.00 -14.95
N GLN A 85 7.76 2.64 -16.15
CA GLN A 85 8.64 2.35 -17.28
C GLN A 85 9.18 3.66 -17.88
N HIS A 86 10.03 4.38 -17.13
CA HIS A 86 10.43 5.76 -17.42
C HIS A 86 10.91 5.99 -18.85
N LYS A 87 11.71 5.06 -19.40
CA LYS A 87 12.24 5.18 -20.77
C LYS A 87 11.15 5.07 -21.85
N VAL A 88 10.23 4.13 -21.68
CA VAL A 88 9.11 3.91 -22.60
C VAL A 88 8.14 5.08 -22.52
N LEU A 89 7.78 5.48 -21.29
CA LEU A 89 6.88 6.60 -21.03
C LEU A 89 7.45 7.91 -21.56
N ALA A 90 8.75 8.17 -21.38
CA ALA A 90 9.38 9.38 -21.91
C ALA A 90 9.33 9.45 -23.44
N GLY A 91 9.57 8.33 -24.14
CA GLY A 91 9.43 8.27 -25.60
C GLY A 91 8.02 8.63 -26.05
N VAL A 92 7.00 8.04 -25.42
CA VAL A 92 5.59 8.30 -25.75
C VAL A 92 5.21 9.77 -25.52
N VAL A 93 5.64 10.36 -24.41
CA VAL A 93 5.34 11.77 -24.11
C VAL A 93 6.03 12.69 -25.12
N ILE A 94 7.29 12.41 -25.49
CA ILE A 94 8.02 13.16 -26.52
C ILE A 94 7.29 13.05 -27.87
N ASP A 95 6.87 11.85 -28.28
CA ASP A 95 6.15 11.64 -29.53
C ASP A 95 4.84 12.43 -29.57
N ARG A 96 4.11 12.49 -28.45
CA ARG A 96 2.88 13.30 -28.31
C ARG A 96 3.16 14.80 -28.40
N ILE A 97 4.23 15.28 -27.77
CA ILE A 97 4.65 16.68 -27.85
C ILE A 97 5.02 17.04 -29.30
N VAL A 98 5.81 16.20 -29.97
CA VAL A 98 6.19 16.40 -31.38
C VAL A 98 4.95 16.41 -32.28
N GLN A 99 4.02 15.48 -32.11
CA GLN A 99 2.76 15.47 -32.87
C GLN A 99 1.93 16.74 -32.62
N SER A 100 1.88 17.24 -31.38
CA SER A 100 1.16 18.47 -31.04
C SER A 100 1.85 19.74 -31.54
N SER A 101 3.11 19.65 -31.94
CA SER A 101 3.91 20.76 -32.45
C SER A 101 3.84 20.91 -33.97
N VAL A 102 2.97 20.15 -34.64
CA VAL A 102 2.72 20.25 -36.08
C VAL A 102 1.34 20.85 -36.29
N ASP A 103 1.28 21.93 -37.06
CA ASP A 103 0.02 22.52 -37.50
C ASP A 103 -0.67 21.57 -38.49
N MET A 104 -1.91 21.18 -38.19
CA MET A 104 -2.62 20.17 -38.99
C MET A 104 -3.08 20.69 -40.36
N ASP A 105 -3.16 22.01 -40.54
CA ASP A 105 -3.63 22.63 -41.78
C ASP A 105 -2.47 22.89 -42.75
N THR A 106 -1.27 23.16 -42.24
CA THR A 106 -0.07 23.52 -43.04
C THR A 106 1.04 22.47 -43.02
N GLY A 107 1.05 21.58 -42.03
CA GLY A 107 2.13 20.62 -41.79
C GLY A 107 3.42 21.26 -41.28
N GLU A 108 3.41 22.55 -40.94
CA GLU A 108 4.56 23.27 -40.42
C GLU A 108 4.77 22.98 -38.93
N VAL A 109 6.05 22.96 -38.52
CA VAL A 109 6.40 22.78 -37.11
C VAL A 109 6.30 24.12 -36.40
N ILE A 110 5.36 24.23 -35.46
CA ILE A 110 5.03 25.47 -34.74
C ILE A 110 5.83 25.68 -33.45
N SER A 111 6.55 24.65 -32.98
CA SER A 111 7.38 24.74 -31.76
C SER A 111 8.83 24.39 -32.04
N THR A 112 9.75 25.11 -31.43
CA THR A 112 11.18 24.78 -31.50
C THR A 112 11.53 23.59 -30.60
N PRO A 113 12.63 22.88 -30.86
CA PRO A 113 13.08 21.77 -29.99
C PRO A 113 13.29 22.19 -28.52
N LYS A 114 13.68 23.46 -28.28
CA LYS A 114 13.83 24.01 -26.94
C LYS A 114 12.50 24.14 -26.21
N GLU A 115 11.46 24.59 -26.91
CA GLU A 115 10.11 24.71 -26.35
C GLU A 115 9.50 23.34 -26.06
N MET A 116 9.69 22.37 -26.95
CA MET A 116 9.26 20.99 -26.72
C MET A 116 9.95 20.37 -25.50
N ALA A 117 11.26 20.62 -25.32
CA ALA A 117 11.99 20.16 -24.14
C ALA A 117 11.51 20.80 -22.83
N MET A 118 11.09 22.07 -22.88
CA MET A 118 10.48 22.74 -21.72
C MET A 118 9.08 22.18 -21.42
N GLN A 119 8.27 21.92 -22.44
CA GLN A 119 6.94 21.32 -22.30
C GLN A 119 6.99 19.91 -21.69
N MET A 120 8.08 19.17 -21.92
CA MET A 120 8.31 17.88 -21.27
C MET A 120 8.31 17.98 -19.73
N LEU A 121 8.76 19.11 -19.19
CA LEU A 121 8.80 19.35 -17.74
C LEU A 121 7.42 19.53 -17.13
N ASP A 122 6.35 19.68 -17.92
CA ASP A 122 4.97 19.70 -17.43
C ASP A 122 4.46 18.30 -17.08
N TYR A 123 5.01 17.26 -17.70
CA TYR A 123 4.59 15.87 -17.50
C TYR A 123 5.38 15.13 -16.43
N LEU A 124 6.58 15.61 -16.08
CA LEU A 124 7.48 14.93 -15.13
C LEU A 124 8.09 15.85 -14.07
N ALA A 125 8.44 15.26 -12.94
CA ALA A 125 9.19 15.84 -11.84
C ALA A 125 10.35 14.89 -11.47
N PRO A 126 11.35 15.34 -10.66
CA PRO A 126 12.56 14.55 -10.41
C PRO A 126 12.33 13.12 -9.90
N SER A 127 11.21 12.85 -9.22
CA SER A 127 10.89 11.54 -8.64
C SER A 127 9.56 10.92 -9.11
N TYR A 128 8.76 11.62 -9.94
CA TYR A 128 7.44 11.12 -10.33
C TYR A 128 6.92 11.73 -11.64
N TRP A 129 5.92 11.06 -12.24
CA TRP A 129 5.16 11.56 -13.39
C TRP A 129 3.82 12.15 -12.97
N ARG A 130 3.44 13.27 -13.59
CA ARG A 130 2.17 13.95 -13.29
C ARG A 130 1.03 13.25 -14.03
N VAL A 131 0.37 12.30 -13.36
CA VAL A 131 -0.72 11.48 -13.93
C VAL A 131 -1.85 12.33 -14.53
N GLY A 132 -2.22 13.44 -13.87
CA GLY A 132 -3.24 14.36 -14.40
C GLY A 132 -2.88 14.91 -15.78
N LYS A 133 -1.61 15.29 -15.98
CA LYS A 133 -1.10 15.78 -17.26
C LYS A 133 -0.95 14.67 -18.29
N LEU A 134 -0.49 13.49 -17.89
CA LEU A 134 -0.43 12.34 -18.79
C LEU A 134 -1.81 11.95 -19.34
N ASN A 135 -2.86 12.05 -18.52
CA ASN A 135 -4.23 11.77 -18.96
C ASN A 135 -4.70 12.76 -20.05
N GLU A 136 -4.24 14.03 -20.03
CA GLU A 136 -4.58 15.03 -21.06
C GLU A 136 -4.09 14.61 -22.46
N ILE A 137 -2.99 13.84 -22.54
CA ILE A 137 -2.43 13.30 -23.79
C ILE A 137 -2.80 11.83 -24.04
N GLY A 138 -3.79 11.31 -23.31
CA GLY A 138 -4.30 9.94 -23.47
C GLY A 138 -3.36 8.84 -22.93
N VAL A 139 -2.41 9.19 -22.06
CA VAL A 139 -1.46 8.26 -21.45
C VAL A 139 -1.92 7.95 -20.03
N THR A 140 -2.26 6.69 -19.75
CA THR A 140 -2.68 6.27 -18.40
C THR A 140 -1.57 5.54 -17.67
N ALA A 141 -1.57 5.67 -16.34
CA ALA A 141 -0.57 5.03 -15.49
C ALA A 141 -0.59 3.49 -15.60
N ASP A 142 -1.74 2.88 -15.88
CA ASP A 142 -1.87 1.43 -16.02
C ASP A 142 -1.17 0.87 -17.26
N MET A 143 -0.99 1.68 -18.31
CA MET A 143 -0.30 1.26 -19.53
C MET A 143 1.23 1.20 -19.36
N TYR A 144 1.79 1.95 -18.40
CA TYR A 144 3.24 2.18 -18.30
C TYR A 144 3.81 1.98 -16.88
N CYS A 145 3.01 1.44 -15.96
CA CYS A 145 3.50 0.90 -14.71
C CYS A 145 3.69 -0.61 -14.85
N GLU A 146 4.83 -1.13 -14.39
CA GLU A 146 5.01 -2.58 -14.27
C GLU A 146 3.98 -3.12 -13.28
N ALA A 147 3.18 -4.10 -13.72
CA ALA A 147 2.34 -4.88 -12.83
C ALA A 147 3.26 -5.65 -11.87
N SER A 148 3.23 -5.32 -10.58
CA SER A 148 3.83 -6.20 -9.58
C SER A 148 2.87 -7.34 -9.27
N GLU A 149 3.36 -8.36 -8.57
CA GLU A 149 2.49 -9.41 -8.05
C GLU A 149 1.36 -8.76 -7.21
N PRO A 150 0.10 -9.14 -7.46
CA PRO A 150 -1.03 -8.58 -6.74
C PRO A 150 -0.87 -8.83 -5.25
N LYS A 151 -0.77 -7.75 -4.47
CA LYS A 151 -0.69 -7.84 -3.02
C LYS A 151 -2.08 -8.18 -2.49
N THR A 152 -2.24 -9.40 -2.00
CA THR A 152 -3.43 -9.80 -1.25
C THR A 152 -3.30 -9.28 0.17
N SER A 153 -4.34 -8.60 0.65
CA SER A 153 -4.43 -8.12 2.02
C SER A 153 -5.78 -8.54 2.61
N VAL A 154 -5.79 -8.91 3.89
CA VAL A 154 -7.01 -9.16 4.64
C VAL A 154 -7.24 -7.98 5.58
N ILE A 155 -8.41 -7.35 5.47
CA ILE A 155 -8.80 -6.19 6.27
C ILE A 155 -9.85 -6.65 7.28
N VAL A 156 -9.59 -6.40 8.56
CA VAL A 156 -10.55 -6.68 9.64
C VAL A 156 -11.21 -5.37 10.08
N ARG A 157 -12.52 -5.25 9.85
CA ARG A 157 -13.35 -4.15 10.35
C ARG A 157 -14.05 -4.62 11.62
N LYS A 158 -13.78 -3.93 12.73
CA LYS A 158 -14.18 -4.40 14.07
C LYS A 158 -15.68 -4.32 14.36
N GLY A 159 -16.47 -3.51 13.63
CA GLY A 159 -17.90 -3.33 13.96
C GLY A 159 -18.08 -2.93 15.43
N GLU A 160 -18.94 -3.65 16.16
CA GLU A 160 -19.14 -3.51 17.62
C GLU A 160 -18.31 -4.50 18.46
N ALA A 161 -17.39 -5.26 17.85
CA ALA A 161 -16.55 -6.21 18.58
C ALA A 161 -15.45 -5.49 19.39
N GLN A 162 -15.56 -5.55 20.73
CA GLN A 162 -14.52 -5.13 21.70
C GLN A 162 -13.54 -6.26 22.07
#